data_AF-A0A2V4WT40-F1
#
_entry.id   AF-A0A2V4WT40-F1
#
_cell.length_a   1.000
_cell.length_b   1.000
_cell.length_c   1.000
_cell.angle_alpha   90.00
_cell.angle_beta   90.00
_cell.angle_gamma   90.00
#
_symmetry.space_group_name_H-M   'P 1'
#
loop_
_entity.id
_entity.type
_entity.pdbx_description
1 polymer ?
#
loop_
_entity_poly.entity_id
_entity_poly.type
_entity_poly.pdbx_seq_one_letter_code
_entity_poly.pdbx_strand_id
1 'polypeptide(L)' 'MDLQSTKIELVKTILAIENMEFIQKVADFINKENVDFWNELSTSEQKEINQGIDELNKGKRVSYDSFLKKIS' A
#
# COMPACT_ATOMS: atom_id res chain seq x y z
N MET A 1 0.27 22.83 13.45
CA MET A 1 1.51 22.18 13.89
C MET A 1 2.47 22.10 12.72
N ASP A 2 3.76 22.30 12.97
CA ASP A 2 4.80 21.97 12.00
C ASP A 2 5.17 20.47 12.11
N LEU A 3 5.91 19.98 11.11
CA LEU A 3 6.29 18.56 11.01
C LEU A 3 7.05 18.04 12.25
N GLN A 4 7.89 18.85 12.88
CA GLN A 4 8.66 18.43 14.06
C GLN A 4 7.75 18.27 15.27
N SER A 5 6.85 19.23 15.47
CA SER A 5 5.84 19.17 16.54
C SER A 5 4.98 17.90 16.41
N THR A 6 4.51 17.58 15.20
CA THR A 6 3.72 16.36 14.93
C THR A 6 4.50 15.07 15.23
N LYS A 7 5.79 15.01 14.85
CA LYS A 7 6.64 13.83 15.13
C LYS A 7 6.81 13.58 16.61
N ILE A 8 7.05 14.65 17.38
CA ILE A 8 7.22 14.57 18.84
C ILE A 8 5.94 14.06 19.50
N GLU A 9 4.78 14.55 19.06
CA GLU A 9 3.50 14.15 19.62
C GLU A 9 3.19 12.66 19.34
N LEU A 10 3.44 12.19 18.12
CA LEU A 10 3.30 10.77 17.77
C LEU A 10 4.19 9.86 18.65
N VAL A 11 5.46 10.23 18.86
CA VAL A 11 6.36 9.45 19.73
C VAL A 11 5.85 9.41 21.16
N LYS A 12 5.36 10.53 21.69
CA LYS A 12 4.77 10.58 23.04
C LYS A 12 3.54 9.70 23.16
N THR A 13 2.65 9.73 22.16
CA THR A 13 1.47 8.86 22.12
C THR A 13 1.86 7.39 22.10
N ILE A 14 2.86 7.00 21.31
CA ILE A 14 3.37 5.63 21.26
C ILE A 14 3.92 5.19 22.63
N LEU A 15 4.73 6.02 23.28
CA LEU A 15 5.31 5.71 24.59
C LEU A 15 4.27 5.56 25.71
N ALA A 16 3.09 6.15 25.56
CA ALA A 16 2.01 6.08 26.54
C ALA A 16 1.12 4.83 26.39
N ILE A 17 1.29 4.04 25.32
CA ILE A 17 0.46 2.85 25.09
C ILE A 17 1.05 1.64 25.83
N GLU A 18 0.22 1.00 26.64
CA GLU A 18 0.58 -0.22 27.37
C GLU A 18 0.18 -1.52 26.63
N ASN A 19 -0.70 -1.41 25.63
CA ASN A 19 -1.17 -2.56 24.85
C ASN A 19 -0.11 -3.01 23.83
N MET A 20 0.57 -4.11 24.14
CA MET A 20 1.62 -4.69 23.29
C MET A 20 1.12 -5.12 21.90
N GLU A 21 -0.09 -5.65 21.79
CA GLU A 21 -0.67 -6.05 20.49
C GLU A 21 -0.87 -4.83 19.58
N PHE A 22 -1.29 -3.70 20.16
CA PHE A 22 -1.46 -2.47 19.42
C PHE A 22 -0.10 -1.87 18.99
N ILE A 23 0.89 -1.87 19.89
CA ILE A 23 2.26 -1.45 19.54
C ILE A 23 2.81 -2.28 18.37
N GLN A 24 2.59 -3.59 18.37
CA GLN A 24 3.03 -4.46 17.29
C GLN A 24 2.38 -4.07 15.95
N LYS A 25 1.08 -3.80 15.92
CA LYS A 25 0.38 -3.35 14.71
C LYS A 25 0.92 -2.02 14.18
N VAL A 26 1.24 -1.08 15.06
CA VAL A 26 1.85 0.21 14.67
C VAL A 26 3.26 -0.01 14.11
N ALA A 27 4.07 -0.88 14.73
CA ALA A 27 5.39 -1.22 14.22
C ALA A 27 5.33 -1.87 12.84
N ASP A 28 4.42 -2.83 12.64
CA ASP A 28 4.20 -3.50 11.36
C ASP A 28 3.76 -2.50 10.29
N PHE A 29 2.89 -1.56 10.62
CA PHE A 29 2.46 -0.50 9.71
C PHE A 29 3.63 0.39 9.26
N ILE A 30 4.45 0.87 10.20
CA ILE A 30 5.63 1.71 9.90
C ILE A 30 6.65 0.93 9.06
N ASN A 31 6.85 -0.36 9.34
CA ASN A 31 7.76 -1.19 8.57
C ASN A 31 7.24 -1.42 7.14
N LYS A 32 5.92 -1.61 6.97
CA LYS A 32 5.29 -1.77 5.64
C LYS A 32 5.31 -0.51 4.79
N GLU A 33 5.20 0.68 5.39
CA GLU A 33 5.36 1.94 4.65
C GLU A 33 6.73 2.09 3.97
N ASN A 34 7.76 1.39 4.46
CA ASN A 34 9.11 1.39 3.88
C ASN A 34 9.34 0.26 2.87
N VAL A 35 8.37 -0.66 2.70
CA VAL A 35 8.47 -1.78 1.78
C VAL A 35 7.60 -1.47 0.57
N ASP A 36 8.21 -1.41 -0.61
CA ASP A 36 7.46 -1.31 -1.87
C ASP A 36 6.46 -2.49 -1.92
N PHE A 37 5.17 -2.19 -2.16
CA PHE A 37 4.10 -3.19 -2.23
C PHE A 37 4.44 -4.30 -3.23
N TRP A 38 5.28 -4.01 -4.23
CA TRP A 38 5.82 -5.00 -5.16
C TRP A 38 6.45 -6.21 -4.46
N ASN A 39 7.14 -5.98 -3.34
CA ASN A 39 7.82 -7.01 -2.56
C ASN A 39 6.86 -7.82 -1.68
N GLU A 40 5.61 -7.36 -1.51
CA GLU A 40 4.58 -8.09 -0.75
C GLU A 40 3.77 -9.05 -1.63
N LEU A 41 3.85 -8.91 -2.96
CA LEU A 41 3.15 -9.75 -3.92
C LEU A 41 3.80 -11.13 -4.05
N SER A 42 2.98 -12.18 -4.12
CA SER A 42 3.44 -13.51 -4.49
C SER A 42 3.99 -13.55 -5.91
N THR A 43 4.81 -14.56 -6.22
CA THR A 43 5.35 -14.77 -7.59
C THR A 43 4.23 -14.87 -8.64
N SER A 44 3.06 -15.42 -8.28
CA SER A 44 1.92 -15.52 -9.19
C SER A 44 1.33 -14.15 -9.49
N GLU A 45 1.10 -13.34 -8.46
CA GLU A 45 0.55 -11.98 -8.61
C GLU A 45 1.50 -11.07 -9.39
N GLN A 46 2.81 -11.13 -9.11
CA GLN A 46 3.81 -10.40 -9.89
C GLN A 46 3.80 -10.83 -11.37
N LYS A 47 3.64 -12.12 -11.65
CA LYS A 47 3.56 -12.64 -13.02
C LYS A 47 2.31 -12.15 -13.75
N GLU A 48 1.16 -12.15 -13.08
CA GLU A 48 -0.10 -11.64 -13.64
C GLU A 48 -0.03 -10.15 -13.95
N ILE A 49 0.52 -9.34 -13.03
CA ILE A 49 0.71 -7.90 -13.26
C ILE A 49 1.64 -7.64 -14.44
N ASN A 50 2.77 -8.35 -14.52
CA ASN A 50 3.70 -8.23 -15.64
C ASN A 50 3.03 -8.62 -16.97
N GLN A 51 2.21 -9.67 -16.98
CA GLN A 51 1.44 -10.04 -18.16
C GLN A 51 0.45 -8.95 -18.55
N GLY A 52 -0.29 -8.38 -17.60
CA GLY A 52 -1.20 -7.27 -17.84
C GLY A 52 -0.49 -6.06 -18.46
N ILE A 53 0.69 -5.69 -17.94
CA ILE A 53 1.51 -4.60 -18.49
C ILE A 53 1.93 -4.89 -19.94
N ASP A 54 2.38 -6.11 -20.25
CA ASP A 54 2.72 -6.52 -21.62
C ASP A 54 1.51 -6.44 -22.57
N GLU A 55 0.33 -6.84 -22.10
CA GLU A 55 -0.92 -6.71 -22.86
C GLU A 55 -1.31 -5.25 -23.12
N LEU A 56 -1.18 -4.38 -22.10
CA LEU A 56 -1.41 -2.94 -22.24
C LEU A 56 -0.44 -2.31 -23.25
N ASN A 57 0.84 -2.71 -23.22
CA ASN A 57 1.86 -2.26 -24.18
C ASN A 57 1.57 -2.73 -25.61
N LYS A 58 0.99 -3.92 -25.76
CA LYS A 58 0.48 -4.44 -27.04
C LYS A 58 -0.83 -3.79 -27.48
N GLY A 59 -1.33 -2.80 -26.74
CA GLY A 59 -2.56 -2.08 -27.05
C GLY A 59 -3.84 -2.84 -26.72
N LYS A 60 -3.76 -3.97 -26.02
CA LYS A 60 -4.92 -4.73 -25.53
C LYS A 60 -5.52 -4.05 -24.31
N ARG A 61 -6.02 -2.83 -24.51
CA ARG A 61 -6.56 -1.98 -23.45
C ARG A 61 -7.85 -1.33 -23.89
N VAL A 62 -8.74 -1.10 -22.93
CA VAL A 62 -9.95 -0.31 -23.10
C VAL A 62 -9.93 0.82 -22.07
N SER A 63 -10.62 1.93 -22.35
CA SER A 63 -10.74 2.97 -21.33
C SER A 63 -11.57 2.48 -20.15
N TYR A 64 -11.20 2.93 -18.95
CA TYR A 64 -11.90 2.57 -17.72
C TYR A 64 -13.39 2.94 -17.78
N ASP A 65 -13.73 4.12 -18.29
CA ASP A 65 -15.13 4.54 -18.48
C ASP A 65 -15.91 3.61 -19.42
N SER A 66 -15.27 3.13 -20.49
CA SER A 66 -15.92 2.19 -21.42
C SER A 66 -16.16 0.83 -20.79
N PHE A 67 -15.27 0.40 -19.90
CA PHE A 67 -15.43 -0.83 -19.14
C PHE A 67 -16.57 -0.72 -18.13
N LEU A 68 -16.61 0.35 -17.32
CA LEU A 68 -17.67 0.56 -16.33
C LEU A 68 -19.07 0.56 -16.95
N LYS A 69 -19.24 1.21 -18.11
CA LYS A 69 -20.49 1.21 -18.88
C LYS A 69 -20.96 -0.18 -19.32
N LYS A 70 -20.05 -1.17 -19.41
CA LYS A 70 -20.41 -2.55 -19.79
C LYS A 70 -20.84 -3.41 -18.61
N ILE A 71 -20.47 -3.03 -17.39
CA ILE A 71 -20.72 -3.81 -16.17
C ILE A 71 -21.71 -3.13 -15.21
N SER A 72 -22.16 -1.91 -15.53
CA SER A 72 -23.26 -1.21 -14.87
C SER A 72 -24.58 -1.61 -15.52
#